data_AF-A0A1H3VP84-F1
#
_entry.id   AF-A0A1H3VP84-F1
#
_cell.length_a   1.000
_cell.length_b   1.000
_cell.length_c   1.000
_cell.angle_alpha   90.00
_cell.angle_beta   90.00
_cell.angle_gamma   90.00
#
_symmetry.space_group_name_H-M   'P 1'
#
loop_
_entity.id
_entity.type
_entity.pdbx_description
1 polymer ?
#
loop_
_entity_poly.entity_id
_entity_poly.type
_entity_poly.pdbx_seq_one_letter_code
_entity_poly.pdbx_strand_id
1 'polypeptide(L)'
;MPSRRLAAASLAVGALHATLVLLVALHLGYDVGPSNYSVLGAGWRYGGLVVVAAVPAWLALRARLLTPLAALAVTTGYVLWRELTPPGPSFHDVAEFERLAEPTGITVVENGLYAVHYMTDATVWTVGFLFLGALEYAARTEWDRLPPVSVSWPSLPLSPRRARAVAAVGGLLHAAVMVWFAHRLGVTLTGGFDWLLYPFGLVGQWLLAAVPLYLLARHRLFAPATLLAAFVLLDARAELQAGVESPHALYFGAWFVFLGIALAAGGVEYAGRRLQRRVSA
;
A
#
# COMPACT_ATOMS: atom_id res chain seq x y z
N MET A 1 4.32 24.33 -19.80
CA MET A 1 5.05 24.76 -18.59
C MET A 1 4.34 24.55 -17.24
N PRO A 2 3.00 24.44 -17.10
CA PRO A 2 2.34 24.18 -15.82
C PRO A 2 2.78 22.87 -15.13
N SER A 3 3.05 21.82 -15.91
CA SER A 3 3.40 20.49 -15.40
C SER A 3 4.72 20.44 -14.62
N ARG A 4 5.72 21.23 -15.02
CA ARG A 4 7.02 21.28 -14.31
C ARG A 4 6.90 21.95 -12.95
N ARG A 5 6.11 23.03 -12.85
CA ARG A 5 5.87 23.73 -11.58
C ARG A 5 5.11 22.86 -10.59
N LEU A 6 4.08 22.16 -11.06
CA LEU A 6 3.36 21.19 -10.24
C LEU A 6 4.29 20.07 -9.75
N ALA A 7 5.23 19.60 -10.58
CA ALA A 7 6.09 18.47 -10.25
C ALA A 7 7.11 18.90 -9.19
N ALA A 8 7.69 20.09 -9.37
CA ALA A 8 8.56 20.71 -8.37
C ALA A 8 7.82 20.95 -7.04
N ALA A 9 6.57 21.43 -7.08
CA ALA A 9 5.76 21.62 -5.88
C ALA A 9 5.47 20.29 -5.15
N SER A 10 5.10 19.24 -5.89
CA SER A 10 4.88 17.91 -5.32
C SER A 10 6.15 17.31 -4.72
N LEU A 11 7.29 17.46 -5.40
CA LEU A 11 8.59 17.03 -4.86
C LEU A 11 8.97 17.83 -3.61
N ALA A 12 8.69 19.13 -3.56
CA ALA A 12 8.91 19.94 -2.36
C ALA A 12 8.05 19.46 -1.20
N VAL A 13 6.78 19.12 -1.42
CA VAL A 13 5.92 18.48 -0.39
C VAL A 13 6.52 17.16 0.07
N GLY A 14 6.99 16.33 -0.86
CA GLY A 14 7.67 15.07 -0.54
C GLY A 14 8.93 15.27 0.31
N ALA A 15 9.77 16.24 -0.04
CA ALA A 15 10.98 16.57 0.70
C ALA A 15 10.66 17.12 2.10
N LEU A 16 9.65 17.97 2.23
CA LEU A 16 9.20 18.49 3.53
C LEU A 16 8.66 17.37 4.43
N HIS A 17 7.84 16.48 3.87
CA HIS A 17 7.33 15.31 4.57
C HIS A 17 8.47 14.40 5.04
N ALA A 18 9.39 14.04 4.14
CA ALA A 18 10.54 13.20 4.47
C ALA A 18 11.41 13.85 5.56
N THR A 19 11.66 15.15 5.45
CA THR A 19 12.41 15.92 6.47
C THR A 19 11.72 15.86 7.83
N LEU A 20 10.41 16.06 7.89
CA LEU A 20 9.65 16.00 9.15
C LEU A 20 9.78 14.63 9.83
N VAL A 21 9.54 13.55 9.08
CA VAL A 21 9.61 12.18 9.62
C VAL A 21 11.04 11.84 10.08
N LEU A 22 12.04 12.23 9.29
CA LEU A 22 13.45 12.05 9.64
C LEU A 22 13.85 12.83 10.89
N LEU A 23 13.43 14.10 11.01
CA LEU A 23 13.72 14.92 12.19
C LEU A 23 13.14 14.32 13.46
N VAL A 24 11.91 13.79 13.40
CA VAL A 24 11.30 13.09 14.54
C VAL A 24 12.08 11.83 14.87
N ALA A 25 12.43 11.00 13.88
CA ALA A 25 13.23 9.79 14.11
C ALA A 25 14.60 10.10 14.73
N LEU A 26 15.31 11.12 14.23
CA LEU A 26 16.59 11.57 14.77
C LEU A 26 16.45 12.16 16.18
N HIS A 27 15.39 12.93 16.43
CA HIS A 27 15.11 13.49 17.75
C HIS A 27 14.89 12.40 18.80
N LEU A 28 14.27 11.28 18.40
CA LEU A 28 14.07 10.10 19.23
C LEU A 28 15.30 9.18 19.33
N GLY A 29 16.42 9.56 18.69
CA GLY A 29 17.68 8.82 18.75
C GLY A 29 17.72 7.58 17.86
N TYR A 30 16.82 7.44 16.88
CA TYR A 30 16.84 6.31 15.95
C TYR A 30 18.02 6.41 14.99
N ASP A 31 18.64 5.26 14.74
CA ASP A 31 19.80 5.13 13.87
C ASP A 31 19.40 5.08 12.39
N VAL A 32 18.80 6.18 11.91
CA VAL A 32 18.31 6.34 10.53
C VAL A 32 19.29 7.11 9.65
N GLY A 33 20.56 7.18 10.04
CA GLY A 33 21.63 7.84 9.30
C GLY A 33 21.96 7.15 7.97
N PRO A 34 22.40 7.89 6.94
CA PRO A 34 22.69 7.31 5.62
C PRO A 34 23.88 6.35 5.63
N SER A 35 24.78 6.47 6.61
CA SER A 35 25.93 5.57 6.82
C SER A 35 25.54 4.13 7.09
N ASN A 36 24.29 3.89 7.51
CA ASN A 36 23.80 2.57 7.88
C ASN A 36 23.29 1.76 6.69
N TYR A 37 23.32 2.36 5.49
CA TYR A 37 22.76 1.77 4.29
C TYR A 37 23.74 1.80 3.13
N SER A 38 23.65 0.81 2.25
CA SER A 38 24.28 0.89 0.93
C SER A 38 23.70 2.07 0.14
N VAL A 39 24.41 2.56 -0.88
CA VAL A 39 23.92 3.67 -1.73
C VAL A 39 22.54 3.36 -2.31
N LEU A 40 22.31 2.11 -2.75
CA LEU A 40 21.02 1.66 -3.26
C LEU A 40 19.97 1.61 -2.15
N GLY A 41 20.31 1.13 -0.96
CA GLY A 41 19.41 1.09 0.20
C GLY A 41 19.00 2.49 0.67
N ALA A 42 19.95 3.42 0.72
CA ALA A 42 19.69 4.83 1.04
C ALA A 42 18.78 5.47 -0.02
N GLY A 43 19.09 5.26 -1.32
CA GLY A 43 18.26 5.75 -2.41
C GLY A 43 16.82 5.22 -2.35
N TRP A 44 16.65 3.94 -2.05
CA TRP A 44 15.33 3.32 -1.90
C TRP A 44 14.57 3.88 -0.70
N ARG A 45 15.20 3.97 0.47
CA ARG A 45 14.58 4.43 1.72
C ARG A 45 14.20 5.91 1.67
N TYR A 46 15.16 6.80 1.42
CA TYR A 46 14.90 8.24 1.40
C TYR A 46 14.14 8.66 0.16
N GLY A 47 14.42 8.05 -0.99
CA GLY A 47 13.66 8.27 -2.22
C GLY A 47 12.21 7.81 -2.06
N GLY A 48 11.98 6.63 -1.49
CA GLY A 48 10.64 6.11 -1.16
C GLY A 48 9.88 7.05 -0.23
N LEU A 49 10.53 7.58 0.81
CA LEU A 49 9.94 8.53 1.74
C LEU A 49 9.58 9.88 1.10
N VAL A 50 10.33 10.34 0.09
CA VAL A 50 9.93 11.51 -0.70
C VAL A 50 8.75 11.16 -1.60
N VAL A 51 8.82 10.02 -2.28
CA VAL A 51 7.81 9.56 -3.27
C VAL A 51 6.45 9.33 -2.62
N VAL A 52 6.41 8.74 -1.42
CA VAL A 52 5.15 8.42 -0.72
C VAL A 52 4.28 9.65 -0.45
N ALA A 53 4.89 10.82 -0.32
CA ALA A 53 4.17 12.08 -0.18
C ALA A 53 4.08 12.88 -1.49
N ALA A 54 5.12 12.84 -2.33
CA ALA A 54 5.11 13.54 -3.61
C ALA A 54 4.02 13.01 -4.57
N VAL A 55 3.79 11.70 -4.59
CA VAL A 55 2.77 11.08 -5.46
C VAL A 55 1.35 11.52 -5.09
N PRO A 56 0.87 11.38 -3.83
CA PRO A 56 -0.42 11.92 -3.43
C PRO A 56 -0.57 13.43 -3.67
N ALA A 57 0.47 14.22 -3.36
CA ALA A 57 0.46 15.66 -3.60
C ALA A 57 0.31 15.98 -5.10
N TRP A 58 1.01 15.25 -5.97
CA TRP A 58 0.89 15.39 -7.41
C TRP A 58 -0.50 15.01 -7.93
N LEU A 59 -1.08 13.93 -7.43
CA LEU A 59 -2.45 13.52 -7.79
C LEU A 59 -3.48 14.57 -7.35
N ALA A 60 -3.32 15.15 -6.16
CA ALA A 60 -4.18 16.23 -5.68
C ALA A 60 -4.03 17.50 -6.53
N LEU A 61 -2.81 17.94 -6.80
CA LEU A 61 -2.56 19.17 -7.57
C LEU A 61 -2.92 19.04 -9.05
N ARG A 62 -2.62 17.90 -9.67
CA ARG A 62 -2.81 17.69 -11.10
C ARG A 62 -4.20 17.20 -11.45
N ALA A 63 -4.74 16.26 -10.67
CA ALA A 63 -5.98 15.55 -10.97
C ALA A 63 -7.13 15.85 -9.99
N ARG A 64 -6.87 16.65 -8.93
CA ARG A 64 -7.84 16.95 -7.84
C ARG A 64 -8.34 15.69 -7.13
N LEU A 65 -7.51 14.66 -7.08
CA LEU A 65 -7.74 13.44 -6.33
C LEU A 65 -7.23 13.64 -4.89
N LEU A 66 -8.16 13.75 -3.95
CA LEU A 66 -7.86 14.13 -2.56
C LEU A 66 -7.73 12.91 -1.64
N THR A 67 -8.32 11.77 -1.99
CA THR A 67 -8.29 10.55 -1.16
C THR A 67 -6.87 10.06 -0.87
N PRO A 68 -5.93 10.01 -1.83
CA PRO A 68 -4.55 9.63 -1.55
C PRO A 68 -3.87 10.58 -0.56
N LEU A 69 -4.14 11.89 -0.68
CA LEU A 69 -3.53 12.91 0.17
C LEU A 69 -4.11 12.86 1.58
N ALA A 70 -5.41 12.63 1.71
CA ALA A 70 -6.07 12.43 3.00
C ALA A 70 -5.55 11.17 3.70
N ALA A 71 -5.40 10.06 2.97
CA ALA A 71 -4.84 8.82 3.50
C ALA A 71 -3.39 9.02 3.97
N LEU A 72 -2.55 9.70 3.18
CA LEU A 72 -1.21 10.10 3.60
C LEU A 72 -1.24 10.90 4.90
N ALA A 73 -2.06 11.96 4.98
CA ALA A 73 -2.14 12.81 6.16
C ALA A 73 -2.56 12.04 7.41
N VAL A 74 -3.55 11.14 7.28
CA VAL A 74 -4.00 10.28 8.38
C VAL A 74 -2.91 9.30 8.80
N THR A 75 -2.27 8.61 7.86
CA THR A 75 -1.21 7.64 8.17
C THR A 75 0.00 8.32 8.81
N THR A 76 0.49 9.41 8.23
CA THR A 76 1.63 10.16 8.79
C THR A 76 1.26 10.75 10.15
N GLY A 77 0.06 11.33 10.29
CA GLY A 77 -0.41 11.87 11.56
C GLY A 77 -0.49 10.79 12.65
N TYR A 78 -1.00 9.60 12.31
CA TYR A 78 -1.01 8.45 13.21
C TYR A 78 0.41 8.03 13.63
N VAL A 79 1.33 7.87 12.66
CA VAL A 79 2.72 7.48 12.94
C VAL A 79 3.40 8.49 13.86
N LEU A 80 3.32 9.78 13.54
CA LEU A 80 3.94 10.83 14.37
C LEU A 80 3.29 10.92 15.75
N TRP A 81 1.97 10.76 15.84
CA TRP A 81 1.27 10.72 17.12
C TRP A 81 1.74 9.53 17.96
N ARG A 82 1.83 8.33 17.39
CA ARG A 82 2.32 7.14 18.12
C ARG A 82 3.76 7.27 18.57
N GLU A 83 4.62 7.97 17.82
CA GLU A 83 6.02 8.20 18.23
C GLU A 83 6.17 9.30 19.29
N LEU A 84 5.37 10.37 19.20
CA LEU A 84 5.46 11.50 20.12
C LEU A 84 4.66 11.27 21.42
N THR A 85 3.69 10.36 21.38
CA THR A 85 2.95 9.88 22.55
C THR A 85 2.98 8.36 22.57
N PRO A 86 4.16 7.74 22.79
CA PRO A 86 4.29 6.30 22.77
C PRO A 86 3.39 5.69 23.84
N PRO A 87 2.64 4.62 23.53
CA PRO A 87 2.05 3.81 24.58
C PRO A 87 3.17 3.31 25.51
N GLY A 88 2.85 3.02 26.77
CA GLY A 88 3.81 2.38 27.66
C GLY A 88 4.40 1.12 27.00
N PRO A 89 5.71 0.86 27.16
CA PRO A 89 6.34 -0.28 26.51
C PRO A 89 5.67 -1.57 26.97
N SER A 90 5.17 -2.37 26.02
CA SER A 90 4.75 -3.75 26.25
C SER A 90 5.92 -4.67 25.93
N PHE A 91 6.26 -5.50 26.91
CA PHE A 91 7.30 -6.51 26.81
C PHE A 91 6.61 -7.86 26.80
N HIS A 92 6.87 -8.64 25.77
CA HIS A 92 6.33 -9.99 25.61
C HIS A 92 7.49 -10.96 25.40
N ASP A 93 7.44 -12.11 26.07
CA ASP A 93 8.36 -13.20 25.72
C ASP A 93 7.96 -13.76 24.35
N VAL A 94 8.94 -14.14 23.52
CA VAL A 94 8.66 -14.79 22.22
C VAL A 94 7.75 -16.03 22.39
N ALA A 95 7.85 -16.74 23.52
CA ALA A 95 6.99 -17.85 23.87
C ALA A 95 5.49 -17.49 23.87
N GLU A 96 5.14 -16.27 24.27
CA GLU A 96 3.74 -15.81 24.28
C GLU A 96 3.17 -15.70 22.86
N PHE A 97 3.99 -15.24 21.92
CA PHE A 97 3.60 -15.11 20.52
C PHE A 97 3.58 -16.45 19.79
N GLU A 98 4.60 -17.29 20.02
CA GLU A 98 4.72 -18.61 19.40
C GLU A 98 3.85 -19.68 20.10
N ARG A 99 3.16 -19.31 21.18
CA ARG A 99 2.34 -20.19 22.03
C ARG A 99 3.12 -21.39 22.55
N LEU A 100 4.37 -21.17 22.94
CA LEU A 100 5.23 -22.17 23.53
C LEU A 100 4.88 -22.37 25.02
N ALA A 101 5.09 -23.59 25.51
CA ALA A 101 4.79 -23.94 26.89
C ALA A 101 5.79 -23.35 27.90
N GLU A 102 7.00 -23.04 27.47
CA GLU A 102 8.07 -22.52 28.32
C GLU A 102 8.58 -21.17 27.78
N PRO A 103 8.93 -20.21 28.66
CA PRO A 103 9.54 -18.94 28.27
C PRO A 103 10.84 -19.16 27.51
N THR A 104 11.03 -18.41 26.42
CA THR A 104 12.28 -18.45 25.66
C THR A 104 13.38 -17.62 26.31
N GLY A 105 13.02 -16.67 27.18
CA GLY A 105 13.94 -15.68 27.75
C GLY A 105 14.29 -14.56 26.77
N ILE A 106 13.68 -14.53 25.58
CA ILE A 106 13.84 -13.49 24.58
C ILE A 106 12.64 -12.54 24.68
N THR A 107 12.87 -11.32 25.14
CA THR A 107 11.82 -10.31 25.30
C THR A 107 11.76 -9.39 24.08
N VAL A 108 10.57 -9.26 23.50
CA VAL A 108 10.29 -8.34 22.38
C VAL A 108 9.54 -7.12 22.91
N VAL A 109 9.95 -5.94 22.47
CA VAL A 109 9.22 -4.69 22.70
C VAL A 109 8.24 -4.52 21.53
N GLU A 110 6.97 -4.78 21.78
CA GLU A 110 5.92 -4.78 20.74
C GLU A 110 5.59 -3.36 20.26
N ASN A 111 5.70 -2.37 21.15
CA ASN A 111 5.38 -0.98 20.87
C ASN A 111 6.63 -0.10 20.70
N GLY A 112 6.80 0.46 19.49
CA GLY A 112 7.83 1.45 19.19
C GLY A 112 8.21 1.46 17.70
N LEU A 113 9.07 2.38 17.28
CA LEU A 113 9.66 2.41 15.93
C LEU A 113 8.67 2.63 14.78
N TYR A 114 7.45 3.10 15.05
CA TYR A 114 6.41 3.41 14.04
C TYR A 114 6.95 4.25 12.87
N ALA A 115 7.77 5.27 13.13
CA ALA A 115 8.42 6.08 12.11
C ALA A 115 9.45 5.28 11.31
N VAL A 116 10.23 4.43 11.97
CA VAL A 116 11.21 3.56 11.28
C VAL A 116 10.50 2.56 10.37
N HIS A 117 9.43 1.91 10.84
CA HIS A 117 8.62 1.00 10.03
C HIS A 117 7.95 1.72 8.87
N TYR A 118 7.28 2.85 9.13
CA TYR A 118 6.67 3.70 8.11
C TYR A 118 7.68 4.13 7.02
N MET A 119 8.87 4.58 7.42
CA MET A 119 9.93 4.98 6.50
C MET A 119 10.46 3.80 5.69
N THR A 120 10.62 2.64 6.32
CA THR A 120 11.15 1.44 5.66
C THR A 120 10.17 0.99 4.59
N ASP A 121 8.88 0.99 4.90
CA ASP A 121 7.82 0.43 4.04
C ASP A 121 7.10 1.50 3.19
N ALA A 122 7.70 2.69 3.03
CA ALA A 122 7.13 3.85 2.32
C ALA A 122 6.67 3.53 0.89
N THR A 123 7.34 2.59 0.21
CA THR A 123 6.96 2.14 -1.14
C THR A 123 5.66 1.34 -1.15
N VAL A 124 5.38 0.55 -0.11
CA VAL A 124 4.11 -0.19 0.06
C VAL A 124 2.96 0.79 0.27
N TRP A 125 3.16 1.79 1.16
CA TRP A 125 2.22 2.89 1.36
C TRP A 125 1.91 3.64 0.06
N THR A 126 2.94 3.91 -0.74
CA THR A 126 2.79 4.56 -2.06
C THR A 126 1.86 3.79 -2.97
N VAL A 127 2.02 2.46 -3.05
CA VAL A 127 1.15 1.60 -3.86
C VAL A 127 -0.30 1.64 -3.36
N GLY A 128 -0.50 1.56 -2.04
CA GLY A 128 -1.84 1.71 -1.44
C GLY A 128 -2.49 3.05 -1.80
N PHE A 129 -1.75 4.16 -1.72
CA PHE A 129 -2.25 5.48 -2.08
C PHE A 129 -2.55 5.63 -3.58
N LEU A 130 -1.77 4.99 -4.45
CA LEU A 130 -2.06 4.94 -5.88
C LEU A 130 -3.38 4.21 -6.17
N PHE A 131 -3.67 3.12 -5.47
CA PHE A 131 -4.94 2.40 -5.62
C PHE A 131 -6.13 3.21 -5.11
N LEU A 132 -5.99 3.92 -3.99
CA LEU A 132 -7.00 4.88 -3.55
C LEU A 132 -7.25 5.97 -4.59
N GLY A 133 -6.19 6.46 -5.26
CA GLY A 133 -6.31 7.43 -6.34
C GLY A 133 -7.04 6.88 -7.56
N ALA A 134 -6.77 5.62 -7.94
CA ALA A 134 -7.48 4.94 -9.01
C ALA A 134 -8.98 4.76 -8.70
N LEU A 135 -9.31 4.42 -7.45
CA LEU A 135 -10.69 4.29 -6.99
C LEU A 135 -11.43 5.64 -7.00
N GLU A 136 -10.80 6.69 -6.46
CA GLU A 136 -11.39 8.03 -6.48
C GLU A 136 -11.59 8.54 -7.90
N TYR A 137 -10.60 8.33 -8.77
CA TYR A 137 -10.71 8.67 -10.19
C TYR A 137 -11.89 7.94 -10.83
N ALA A 138 -11.96 6.61 -10.68
CA ALA A 138 -13.04 5.81 -11.23
C ALA A 138 -14.41 6.29 -10.71
N ALA A 139 -14.50 6.60 -9.42
CA ALA A 139 -15.74 7.03 -8.79
C ALA A 139 -16.22 8.36 -9.38
N ARG A 140 -15.31 9.34 -9.48
CA ARG A 140 -15.61 10.66 -10.05
C ARG A 140 -15.89 10.63 -11.55
N THR A 141 -15.46 9.59 -12.27
CA THR A 141 -15.83 9.39 -13.68
C THR A 141 -17.16 8.65 -13.87
N GLU A 142 -17.65 7.95 -12.85
CA GLU A 142 -18.87 7.14 -12.93
C GLU A 142 -20.10 7.85 -12.33
N TRP A 143 -19.90 8.63 -11.26
CA TRP A 143 -20.98 9.30 -10.55
C TRP A 143 -21.00 10.80 -10.81
N ASP A 144 -22.01 11.26 -11.55
CA ASP A 144 -22.19 12.67 -11.94
C ASP A 144 -22.36 13.66 -10.78
N ARG A 145 -22.71 13.15 -9.58
CA ARG A 145 -22.84 13.98 -8.37
C ARG A 145 -21.49 14.38 -7.77
N LEU A 146 -20.40 13.73 -8.15
CA LEU A 146 -19.08 14.01 -7.62
C LEU A 146 -18.37 15.10 -8.44
N PRO A 147 -17.51 15.92 -7.81
CA PRO A 147 -16.73 16.92 -8.54
C PRO A 147 -15.86 16.27 -9.64
N PRO A 148 -15.82 16.85 -10.85
CA PRO A 148 -15.07 16.27 -11.96
C PRO A 148 -13.56 16.30 -11.71
N VAL A 149 -12.86 15.34 -12.31
CA VAL A 149 -11.39 15.30 -12.33
C VAL A 149 -10.83 16.34 -13.31
N SER A 150 -9.71 16.96 -12.98
CA SER A 150 -9.13 18.05 -13.79
C SER A 150 -8.26 17.58 -14.96
N VAL A 151 -8.10 16.26 -15.15
CA VAL A 151 -7.26 15.68 -16.20
C VAL A 151 -8.09 15.06 -17.31
N SER A 152 -7.62 15.22 -18.54
CA SER A 152 -8.22 14.65 -19.76
C SER A 152 -7.91 13.15 -19.94
N TRP A 153 -7.98 12.39 -18.85
CA TRP A 153 -7.78 10.94 -18.91
C TRP A 153 -9.08 10.28 -19.40
N PRO A 154 -9.02 9.18 -20.19
CA PRO A 154 -10.24 8.53 -20.69
C PRO A 154 -11.19 8.10 -19.56
N SER A 155 -12.46 8.41 -19.75
CA SER A 155 -13.54 7.90 -18.90
C SER A 155 -13.62 6.38 -18.99
N LEU A 156 -14.04 5.75 -17.90
CA LEU A 156 -14.31 4.32 -17.88
C LEU A 156 -15.61 4.03 -18.64
N PRO A 157 -15.85 2.84 -19.20
CA PRO A 157 -14.91 1.73 -19.26
C PRO A 157 -13.85 1.97 -20.34
N LEU A 158 -12.63 1.51 -20.09
CA LEU A 158 -11.56 1.53 -21.09
C LEU A 158 -11.78 0.45 -22.16
N SER A 159 -11.16 0.63 -23.33
CA SER A 159 -11.07 -0.43 -24.34
C SER A 159 -10.31 -1.64 -23.78
N PRO A 160 -10.60 -2.88 -24.25
CA PRO A 160 -9.97 -4.09 -23.72
C PRO A 160 -8.43 -4.05 -23.74
N ARG A 161 -7.83 -3.48 -24.78
CA ARG A 161 -6.37 -3.31 -24.88
C ARG A 161 -5.82 -2.37 -23.80
N ARG A 162 -6.48 -1.22 -23.58
CA ARG A 162 -6.05 -0.24 -22.55
C ARG A 162 -6.27 -0.79 -21.14
N ALA A 163 -7.41 -1.44 -20.89
CA ALA A 163 -7.69 -2.06 -19.60
C ALA A 163 -6.65 -3.14 -19.25
N ARG A 164 -6.29 -4.01 -20.21
CA ARG A 164 -5.21 -5.00 -20.01
C ARG A 164 -3.87 -4.34 -19.74
N ALA A 165 -3.53 -3.26 -20.44
CA ALA A 165 -2.28 -2.55 -20.21
C ALA A 165 -2.21 -1.92 -18.80
N VAL A 166 -3.28 -1.24 -18.37
CA VAL A 166 -3.38 -0.66 -17.01
C VAL A 166 -3.27 -1.75 -15.95
N ALA A 167 -4.01 -2.84 -16.12
CA ALA A 167 -3.98 -4.00 -15.24
C ALA A 167 -2.59 -4.65 -15.16
N ALA A 168 -1.93 -4.88 -16.30
CA ALA A 168 -0.62 -5.50 -16.33
C ALA A 168 0.44 -4.61 -15.67
N VAL A 169 0.44 -3.31 -15.96
CA VAL A 169 1.40 -2.36 -15.36
C VAL A 169 1.15 -2.19 -13.87
N GLY A 170 -0.10 -2.01 -13.45
CA GLY A 170 -0.45 -1.91 -12.03
C GLY A 170 -0.15 -3.19 -11.26
N GLY A 171 -0.42 -4.35 -11.87
CA GLY A 171 -0.04 -5.66 -11.33
C GLY A 171 1.47 -5.82 -11.18
N LEU A 172 2.26 -5.39 -12.17
CA LEU A 172 3.72 -5.50 -12.10
C LEU A 172 4.31 -4.59 -11.02
N LEU A 173 3.79 -3.36 -10.91
CA LEU A 173 4.18 -2.44 -9.85
C LEU A 173 3.89 -3.04 -8.47
N HIS A 174 2.68 -3.57 -8.29
CA HIS A 174 2.27 -4.22 -7.05
C HIS A 174 3.16 -5.42 -6.72
N ALA A 175 3.36 -6.32 -7.68
CA ALA A 175 4.18 -7.52 -7.52
C ALA A 175 5.62 -7.17 -7.15
N ALA A 176 6.23 -6.20 -7.83
CA ALA A 176 7.60 -5.78 -7.52
C ALA A 176 7.73 -5.26 -6.09
N VAL A 177 6.80 -4.41 -5.65
CA VAL A 177 6.81 -3.85 -4.29
C VAL A 177 6.53 -4.92 -3.24
N MET A 178 5.56 -5.80 -3.46
CA MET A 178 5.21 -6.85 -2.50
C MET A 178 6.27 -7.96 -2.41
N VAL A 179 6.95 -8.30 -3.51
CA VAL A 179 8.09 -9.23 -3.47
C VAL A 179 9.27 -8.63 -2.72
N TRP A 180 9.57 -7.34 -2.94
CA TRP A 180 10.57 -6.64 -2.16
C TRP A 180 10.18 -6.61 -0.67
N PHE A 181 8.91 -6.38 -0.36
CA PHE A 181 8.41 -6.35 1.01
C PHE A 181 8.56 -7.72 1.70
N ALA A 182 8.14 -8.80 1.03
CA ALA A 182 8.33 -10.17 1.50
C ALA A 182 9.81 -10.50 1.76
N HIS A 183 10.70 -10.10 0.83
CA HIS A 183 12.13 -10.30 0.99
C HIS A 183 12.68 -9.53 2.20
N ARG A 184 12.27 -8.27 2.37
CA ARG A 184 12.67 -7.43 3.52
C ARG A 184 12.20 -8.01 4.85
N LEU A 185 11.01 -8.59 4.88
CA LEU A 185 10.44 -9.25 6.06
C LEU A 185 11.00 -10.66 6.29
N GLY A 186 11.89 -11.15 5.41
CA GLY A 186 12.50 -12.47 5.56
C GLY A 186 11.49 -13.61 5.41
N VAL A 187 10.41 -13.41 4.64
CA VAL A 187 9.39 -14.43 4.43
C VAL A 187 10.02 -15.67 3.77
N THR A 188 9.97 -16.80 4.47
CA THR A 188 10.49 -18.09 4.03
C THR A 188 9.45 -19.19 4.28
N LEU A 189 9.56 -20.31 3.54
CA LEU A 189 8.82 -21.53 3.78
C LEU A 189 9.70 -22.51 4.54
N THR A 190 9.24 -22.95 5.71
CA THR A 190 9.84 -24.10 6.41
C THR A 190 9.80 -25.33 5.51
N GLY A 191 10.96 -25.95 5.24
CA GLY A 191 11.06 -27.18 4.44
C GLY A 191 11.92 -27.09 3.16
N GLY A 192 12.68 -26.01 2.95
CA GLY A 192 13.70 -25.95 1.88
C GLY A 192 13.18 -25.59 0.49
N PHE A 193 11.91 -25.19 0.37
CA PHE A 193 11.27 -24.78 -0.88
C PHE A 193 11.21 -23.25 -1.07
N ASP A 194 12.07 -22.49 -0.37
CA ASP A 194 12.10 -21.01 -0.44
C ASP A 194 12.22 -20.48 -1.87
N TRP A 195 12.95 -21.21 -2.73
CA TRP A 195 13.13 -20.85 -4.13
C TRP A 195 11.84 -20.91 -4.97
N LEU A 196 10.82 -21.68 -4.55
CA LEU A 196 9.50 -21.73 -5.19
C LEU A 196 8.54 -20.64 -4.69
N LEU A 197 8.74 -20.19 -3.44
CA LEU A 197 7.87 -19.20 -2.80
C LEU A 197 7.87 -17.87 -3.56
N TYR A 198 9.06 -17.37 -3.92
CA TYR A 198 9.18 -16.06 -4.56
C TYR A 198 8.59 -16.01 -5.98
N PRO A 199 8.83 -17.00 -6.88
CA PRO A 199 8.14 -17.05 -8.17
C PRO A 199 6.63 -17.22 -8.05
N PHE A 200 6.17 -18.08 -7.14
CA PHE A 200 4.74 -18.30 -6.90
C PHE A 200 4.06 -17.03 -6.36
N GLY A 201 4.66 -16.41 -5.35
CA GLY A 201 4.22 -15.15 -4.79
C GLY A 201 4.28 -14.02 -5.80
N LEU A 202 5.34 -13.91 -6.62
CA LEU A 202 5.44 -12.90 -7.68
C LEU A 202 4.25 -12.97 -8.64
N VAL A 203 3.95 -14.17 -9.16
CA VAL A 203 2.79 -14.38 -10.04
C VAL A 203 1.48 -14.08 -9.30
N GLY A 204 1.38 -14.53 -8.05
CA GLY A 204 0.22 -14.29 -7.21
C GLY A 204 -0.07 -12.82 -6.96
N GLN A 205 0.94 -12.06 -6.54
CA GLN A 205 0.86 -10.63 -6.29
C GLN A 205 0.58 -9.85 -7.58
N TRP A 206 1.12 -10.31 -8.72
CA TRP A 206 0.78 -9.74 -10.01
C TRP A 206 -0.70 -9.90 -10.32
N LEU A 207 -1.25 -11.11 -10.20
CA LEU A 207 -2.66 -11.41 -10.43
C LEU A 207 -3.57 -10.69 -9.43
N LEU A 208 -3.18 -10.64 -8.16
CA LEU A 208 -3.95 -10.07 -7.07
C LEU A 208 -4.23 -8.57 -7.28
N ALA A 209 -3.34 -7.85 -7.96
CA ALA A 209 -3.60 -6.48 -8.38
C ALA A 209 -4.13 -6.36 -9.82
N ALA A 210 -3.58 -7.12 -10.77
CA ALA A 210 -3.98 -7.01 -12.17
C ALA A 210 -5.47 -7.32 -12.38
N VAL A 211 -6.00 -8.35 -11.71
CA VAL A 211 -7.39 -8.76 -11.89
C VAL A 211 -8.37 -7.69 -11.37
N PRO A 212 -8.30 -7.20 -10.11
CA PRO A 212 -9.14 -6.11 -9.64
C PRO A 212 -9.04 -4.83 -10.49
N LEU A 213 -7.83 -4.45 -10.90
CA LEU A 213 -7.62 -3.27 -11.73
C LEU A 213 -8.25 -3.43 -13.12
N TYR A 214 -8.16 -4.63 -13.70
CA TYR A 214 -8.85 -4.92 -14.97
C TYR A 214 -10.37 -4.80 -14.81
N LEU A 215 -10.93 -5.38 -13.74
CA LEU A 215 -12.36 -5.31 -13.44
C LEU A 215 -12.83 -3.87 -13.22
N LEU A 216 -12.07 -3.06 -12.50
CA LEU A 216 -12.34 -1.63 -12.35
C LEU A 216 -12.31 -0.92 -13.71
N ALA A 217 -11.21 -1.06 -14.46
CA ALA A 217 -11.00 -0.33 -15.69
C ALA A 217 -11.96 -0.72 -16.83
N ARG A 218 -12.30 -2.00 -16.95
CA ARG A 218 -13.11 -2.52 -18.06
C ARG A 218 -14.59 -2.64 -17.72
N HIS A 219 -14.88 -3.00 -16.46
CA HIS A 219 -16.23 -3.36 -16.02
C HIS A 219 -16.79 -2.40 -14.96
N ARG A 220 -16.00 -1.41 -14.52
CA ARG A 220 -16.38 -0.41 -13.51
C ARG A 220 -16.80 -1.06 -12.19
N LEU A 221 -16.24 -2.22 -11.86
CA LEU A 221 -16.46 -2.90 -10.58
C LEU A 221 -15.50 -2.32 -9.54
N PHE A 222 -16.05 -1.69 -8.51
CA PHE A 222 -15.28 -1.02 -7.47
C PHE A 222 -14.87 -1.96 -6.35
N ALA A 223 -15.73 -2.90 -5.98
CA ALA A 223 -15.52 -3.74 -4.80
C ALA A 223 -14.18 -4.51 -4.83
N PRO A 224 -13.78 -5.15 -5.95
CA PRO A 224 -12.48 -5.84 -6.01
C PRO A 224 -11.30 -4.88 -5.79
N ALA A 225 -11.34 -3.69 -6.40
CA ALA A 225 -10.25 -2.71 -6.30
C ALA A 225 -10.21 -2.05 -4.91
N THR A 226 -11.37 -1.85 -4.28
CA THR A 226 -11.46 -1.38 -2.90
C THR A 226 -10.84 -2.39 -1.93
N LEU A 227 -11.14 -3.68 -2.10
CA LEU A 227 -10.53 -4.73 -1.28
C LEU A 227 -9.04 -4.83 -1.51
N LEU A 228 -8.55 -4.75 -2.75
CA LEU A 228 -7.12 -4.66 -3.05
C LEU A 228 -6.46 -3.50 -2.28
N ALA A 229 -7.01 -2.29 -2.38
CA ALA A 229 -6.46 -1.13 -1.69
C ALA A 229 -6.47 -1.33 -0.15
N ALA A 230 -7.56 -1.88 0.39
CA ALA A 230 -7.68 -2.17 1.82
C ALA A 230 -6.65 -3.21 2.27
N PHE A 231 -6.49 -4.31 1.55
CA PHE A 231 -5.51 -5.35 1.88
C PHE A 231 -4.10 -4.79 1.92
N VAL A 232 -3.68 -4.03 0.90
CA VAL A 232 -2.34 -3.41 0.87
C VAL A 232 -2.12 -2.46 2.05
N LEU A 233 -3.11 -1.64 2.38
CA LEU A 233 -2.98 -0.67 3.49
C LEU A 233 -3.02 -1.33 4.86
N LEU A 234 -3.81 -2.40 5.02
CA LEU A 234 -3.88 -3.18 6.27
C LEU A 234 -2.59 -4.00 6.48
N ASP A 235 -2.05 -4.56 5.40
CA ASP A 235 -0.78 -5.29 5.39
C ASP A 235 0.37 -4.36 5.81
N ALA A 236 0.50 -3.19 5.18
CA ALA A 236 1.48 -2.18 5.58
C ALA A 236 1.27 -1.64 7.01
N ARG A 237 0.00 -1.51 7.43
CA ARG A 237 -0.34 -1.06 8.79
C ARG A 237 0.08 -2.07 9.85
N ALA A 238 -0.08 -3.36 9.58
CA ALA A 238 0.25 -4.42 10.54
C ALA A 238 1.74 -4.37 10.91
N GLU A 239 2.60 -4.06 9.93
CA GLU A 239 4.04 -3.93 10.12
C GLU A 239 4.46 -2.64 10.86
N LEU A 240 3.52 -1.75 11.23
CA LEU A 240 3.81 -0.62 12.12
C LEU A 240 3.98 -1.05 13.58
N GLN A 241 3.58 -2.27 13.93
CA GLN A 241 3.75 -2.85 15.27
C GLN A 241 4.71 -4.03 15.17
N ALA A 242 5.59 -4.20 16.16
CA ALA A 242 6.50 -5.32 16.21
C ALA A 242 5.74 -6.56 16.73
N GLY A 243 4.95 -7.18 15.85
CA GLY A 243 4.29 -8.46 16.10
C GLY A 243 5.08 -9.62 15.48
N VAL A 244 5.07 -10.78 16.13
CA VAL A 244 5.70 -12.01 15.58
C VAL A 244 4.84 -12.60 14.44
N GLU A 245 3.54 -12.35 14.45
CA GLU A 245 2.63 -12.71 13.36
C GLU A 245 2.60 -11.61 12.30
N SER A 246 3.38 -11.77 11.22
CA SER A 246 3.26 -10.91 10.04
C SER A 246 2.13 -11.42 9.13
N PRO A 247 1.04 -10.65 8.94
CA PRO A 247 -0.01 -11.03 7.98
C PRO A 247 0.51 -11.04 6.54
N HIS A 248 1.67 -10.41 6.28
CA HIS A 248 2.28 -10.39 4.96
C HIS A 248 2.65 -11.79 4.47
N ALA A 249 3.10 -12.69 5.36
CA ALA A 249 3.39 -14.07 4.97
C ALA A 249 2.14 -14.78 4.41
N LEU A 250 0.97 -14.55 5.02
CA LEU A 250 -0.31 -15.06 4.54
C LEU A 250 -0.74 -14.34 3.25
N TYR A 251 -0.62 -13.02 3.19
CA TYR A 251 -0.92 -12.24 2.00
C TYR A 251 -0.09 -12.66 0.79
N PHE A 252 1.19 -12.97 1.02
CA PHE A 252 2.15 -13.40 0.01
C PHE A 252 1.98 -14.85 -0.40
N GLY A 253 1.90 -15.77 0.57
CA GLY A 253 1.82 -17.22 0.35
C GLY A 253 0.42 -17.74 0.04
N ALA A 254 -0.63 -17.10 0.53
CA ALA A 254 -2.04 -17.48 0.30
C ALA A 254 -2.80 -16.43 -0.53
N TRP A 255 -2.11 -15.74 -1.44
CA TRP A 255 -2.66 -14.69 -2.29
C TRP A 255 -3.96 -15.08 -3.01
N PHE A 256 -4.14 -16.37 -3.32
CA PHE A 256 -5.34 -16.89 -3.98
C PHE A 256 -6.61 -16.74 -3.11
N VAL A 257 -6.47 -16.76 -1.78
CA VAL A 257 -7.58 -16.50 -0.84
C VAL A 257 -8.05 -15.06 -0.98
N PHE A 258 -7.11 -14.10 -0.94
CA PHE A 258 -7.41 -12.67 -1.10
C PHE A 258 -7.99 -12.36 -2.48
N LEU A 259 -7.46 -13.01 -3.53
CA LEU A 259 -8.02 -12.88 -4.87
C LEU A 259 -9.44 -13.47 -4.94
N GLY A 260 -9.68 -14.62 -4.31
CA GLY A 260 -11.01 -15.24 -4.21
C GLY A 260 -12.02 -14.31 -3.54
N ILE A 261 -11.65 -13.67 -2.43
CA ILE A 261 -12.49 -12.69 -1.72
C ILE A 261 -12.80 -11.50 -2.64
N ALA A 262 -11.79 -10.95 -3.33
CA ALA A 262 -11.98 -9.84 -4.26
C ALA A 262 -12.91 -10.21 -5.43
N LEU A 263 -12.78 -11.42 -5.98
CA LEU A 263 -13.64 -11.93 -7.06
C LEU A 263 -15.07 -12.16 -6.58
N ALA A 264 -15.26 -12.74 -5.40
CA ALA A 264 -16.58 -12.93 -4.81
C ALA A 264 -17.31 -11.59 -4.63
N ALA A 265 -16.63 -10.58 -4.08
CA ALA A 265 -17.17 -9.23 -3.95
C ALA A 265 -17.51 -8.59 -5.31
N GLY A 266 -16.67 -8.78 -6.32
CA GLY A 266 -16.95 -8.37 -7.70
C GLY A 266 -18.17 -9.06 -8.30
N GLY A 267 -18.37 -10.36 -8.01
CA GLY A 267 -19.54 -11.12 -8.42
C GLY A 267 -20.83 -10.59 -7.79
N VAL A 268 -20.80 -10.29 -6.50
CA VAL A 268 -21.91 -9.67 -5.76
C VAL A 268 -22.25 -8.30 -6.34
N GLU A 269 -21.26 -7.43 -6.53
CA GLU A 269 -21.45 -6.10 -7.13
C GLU A 269 -22.04 -6.20 -8.54
N TYR A 270 -21.50 -7.11 -9.36
CA TYR A 270 -22.00 -7.33 -10.72
C TYR A 270 -23.45 -7.80 -10.74
N ALA A 271 -23.80 -8.77 -9.88
CA ALA A 271 -25.17 -9.27 -9.75
C ALA A 271 -26.13 -8.17 -9.31
N GLY A 272 -25.76 -7.37 -8.30
CA GLY A 272 -26.54 -6.24 -7.82
C GLY A 272 -26.82 -5.20 -8.92
N ARG A 273 -25.78 -4.80 -9.67
CA ARG A 273 -25.93 -3.87 -10.80
C ARG A 273 -26.84 -4.43 -11.90
N ARG A 274 -26.76 -5.72 -12.18
CA ARG A 274 -27.61 -6.38 -13.19
C ARG A 274 -29.08 -6.39 -12.75
N LEU A 275 -29.36 -6.66 -11.48
CA LEU A 275 -30.71 -6.64 -10.92
C LEU A 275 -31.31 -5.23 -10.97
N GLN A 276 -30.55 -4.21 -10.57
CA GLN A 276 -31.02 -2.82 -10.60
C GLN A 276 -31.42 -2.38 -12.02
N ARG A 277 -30.64 -2.74 -13.04
CA ARG A 277 -30.95 -2.43 -14.44
C ARG A 277 -32.21 -3.12 -14.94
N ARG A 278 -32.52 -4.33 -14.43
CA ARG A 278 -33.75 -5.06 -14.78
C ARG A 278 -34.99 -4.47 -14.11
N VAL A 279 -34.86 -3.93 -12.91
CA VAL A 279 -35.97 -3.29 -12.17
C VAL A 279 -36.28 -1.89 -12.71
N SER A 280 -35.28 -1.22 -13.31
CA SER A 280 -35.42 0.14 -13.85
C SER A 280 -35.78 0.19 -15.33
N ALA A 281 -35.99 -0.97 -15.98
CA ALA A 281 -36.36 -1.13 -17.38
C ALA A 281 -37.81 -1.59 -17.49
#